data_AF-A0A2T0VUN4-F1
#
_entry.id   AF-A0A2T0VUN4-F1
#
_cell.length_a   1.000
_cell.length_b   1.000
_cell.length_c   1.000
_cell.angle_alpha   90.00
_cell.angle_beta   90.00
_cell.angle_gamma   90.00
#
_symmetry.space_group_name_H-M   'P 1'
#
loop_
_entity.id
_entity.type
_entity.pdbx_description
1 polymer ?
#
loop_
_entity_poly.entity_id
_entity_poly.type
_entity_poly.pdbx_seq_one_letter_code
_entity_poly.pdbx_strand_id
1 'polypeptide(L)'
;MEFVRSIWENDKDYMALVEDLLEDENLLKLDEITHHHYTTRLIHSIYVSYVSYKIAKRLNLNCRAVARAGILHDFFHEGREEIAALKQGSHNCVHPKIAVKNAEILTELSELEKDIILKHMFLTTVGVGVPRYKESMVVTCVDKYCAISEISTPVRMRLKETVSRWGLKLRVVNA
;
A
#
# COMPACT_ATOMS: atom_id res chain seq x y z
N MET A 1 7.32 -6.07 -12.80
CA MET A 1 7.37 -5.38 -11.48
C MET A 1 8.79 -5.24 -10.93
N GLU A 2 9.80 -5.96 -11.45
CA GLU A 2 11.23 -5.78 -11.07
C GLU A 2 11.74 -4.33 -11.13
N PHE A 3 11.30 -3.54 -12.12
CA PHE A 3 11.68 -2.13 -12.22
C PHE A 3 11.30 -1.31 -10.97
N VAL A 4 10.16 -1.60 -10.34
CA VAL A 4 9.71 -0.91 -9.12
C VAL A 4 10.52 -1.38 -7.90
N ARG A 5 10.89 -2.67 -7.86
CA ARG A 5 11.77 -3.25 -6.82
C ARG A 5 13.11 -2.54 -6.73
N SER A 6 13.74 -2.33 -7.89
CA SER A 6 15.05 -1.69 -7.99
C SER A 6 15.13 -0.26 -7.44
N ILE A 7 14.00 0.43 -7.26
CA ILE A 7 14.01 1.83 -6.82
C ILE A 7 14.13 1.92 -5.29
N TRP A 8 13.33 1.14 -4.56
CA TRP A 8 13.31 1.21 -3.10
C TRP A 8 14.43 0.37 -2.47
N GLU A 9 14.80 -0.76 -3.07
CA GLU A 9 15.90 -1.63 -2.58
C GLU A 9 17.26 -0.90 -2.61
N ASN A 10 17.46 0.01 -3.56
CA ASN A 10 18.70 0.78 -3.69
C ASN A 10 18.71 2.08 -2.85
N ASP A 11 17.58 2.45 -2.22
CA ASP A 11 17.51 3.62 -1.33
C ASP A 11 17.95 3.22 0.08
N LYS A 12 19.26 3.34 0.34
CA LYS A 12 19.89 2.91 1.60
C LYS A 12 19.25 3.53 2.84
N ASP A 13 18.83 4.80 2.76
CA ASP A 13 18.18 5.49 3.88
C ASP A 13 16.81 4.89 4.19
N TYR A 14 16.09 4.41 3.17
CA TYR A 14 14.81 3.73 3.35
C TYR A 14 15.02 2.32 3.89
N MET A 15 15.92 1.55 3.27
CA MET A 15 16.21 0.17 3.67
C MET A 15 16.67 0.08 5.13
N ALA A 16 17.53 0.99 5.59
CA ALA A 16 17.96 1.05 6.98
C ALA A 16 16.81 1.25 8.00
N LEU A 17 15.61 1.64 7.56
CA LEU A 17 14.43 1.81 8.42
C LEU A 17 13.52 0.59 8.45
N VAL A 18 13.62 -0.30 7.46
CA VAL A 18 12.61 -1.34 7.20
C VAL A 18 13.17 -2.73 6.89
N GLU A 19 14.49 -2.87 6.72
CA GLU A 19 15.12 -4.14 6.35
C GLU A 19 14.75 -5.26 7.33
N ASP A 20 14.70 -4.97 8.63
CA ASP A 20 14.31 -5.91 9.68
C ASP A 20 12.89 -6.46 9.50
N LEU A 21 11.98 -5.65 8.94
CA LEU A 21 10.61 -6.11 8.64
C LEU A 21 10.58 -6.95 7.38
N LEU A 22 11.37 -6.59 6.36
CA LEU A 22 11.41 -7.27 5.06
C LEU A 22 12.19 -8.60 5.09
N GLU A 23 12.86 -8.91 6.20
CA GLU A 23 13.45 -10.23 6.47
C GLU A 23 12.47 -11.22 7.13
N ASP A 24 11.32 -10.73 7.64
CA ASP A 24 10.35 -11.59 8.33
C ASP A 24 9.52 -12.42 7.35
N GLU A 25 9.57 -13.74 7.51
CA GLU A 25 8.87 -14.69 6.64
C GLU A 25 7.35 -14.54 6.70
N ASN A 26 6.78 -14.15 7.84
CA ASN A 26 5.33 -13.97 7.93
C ASN A 26 4.89 -12.74 7.14
N LEU A 27 5.63 -11.64 7.20
CA LEU A 27 5.37 -10.50 6.33
C LEU A 27 5.54 -10.85 4.85
N LEU A 28 6.58 -11.62 4.48
CA LEU A 28 6.84 -11.97 3.09
C LEU A 28 5.75 -12.87 2.46
N LYS A 29 5.01 -13.65 3.26
CA LYS A 29 3.84 -14.42 2.78
C LYS A 29 2.73 -13.56 2.17
N LEU A 30 2.73 -12.24 2.42
CA LEU A 30 1.82 -11.32 1.75
C LEU A 30 2.02 -11.27 0.22
N ASP A 31 3.16 -11.75 -0.29
CA ASP A 31 3.42 -11.82 -1.73
C ASP A 31 2.60 -12.91 -2.42
N GLU A 32 2.10 -13.89 -1.67
CA GLU A 32 1.25 -14.96 -2.20
C GLU A 32 -0.21 -14.52 -2.34
N ILE A 33 -0.56 -13.36 -1.76
CA ILE A 33 -1.95 -12.90 -1.68
C ILE A 33 -2.20 -11.85 -2.76
N THR A 34 -3.02 -12.22 -3.74
CA THR A 34 -3.42 -11.31 -4.83
C THR A 34 -4.16 -10.09 -4.29
N HIS A 35 -3.74 -8.91 -4.74
CA HIS A 35 -4.31 -7.62 -4.40
C HIS A 35 -4.68 -6.87 -5.69
N HIS A 36 -5.89 -6.30 -5.73
CA HIS A 36 -6.47 -5.62 -6.90
C HIS A 36 -6.27 -6.32 -8.27
N HIS A 37 -6.21 -7.66 -8.29
CA HIS A 37 -6.05 -8.53 -9.46
C HIS A 37 -4.71 -8.46 -10.22
N TYR A 38 -3.83 -7.50 -9.93
CA TYR A 38 -2.61 -7.25 -10.73
C TYR A 38 -1.33 -7.07 -9.90
N THR A 39 -1.45 -7.08 -8.58
CA THR A 39 -0.32 -6.99 -7.66
C THR A 39 -0.52 -7.97 -6.50
N THR A 40 0.45 -8.01 -5.59
CA THR A 40 0.37 -8.76 -4.33
C THR A 40 0.22 -7.78 -3.19
N ARG A 41 -0.30 -8.24 -2.04
CA ARG A 41 -0.45 -7.37 -0.87
C ARG A 41 0.91 -6.85 -0.40
N LEU A 42 1.97 -7.67 -0.48
CA LEU A 42 3.34 -7.25 -0.17
C LEU A 42 3.80 -6.09 -1.07
N ILE A 43 3.67 -6.25 -2.40
CA ILE A 43 4.15 -5.24 -3.36
C ILE A 43 3.38 -3.92 -3.18
N HIS A 44 2.06 -4.01 -2.96
CA HIS A 44 1.22 -2.85 -2.66
C HIS A 44 1.73 -2.11 -1.41
N SER A 45 1.93 -2.81 -0.28
CA SER A 45 2.37 -2.21 0.96
C SER A 45 3.77 -1.59 0.87
N ILE A 46 4.71 -2.23 0.17
CA ILE A 46 6.05 -1.66 -0.06
C ILE A 46 5.96 -0.38 -0.90
N TYR A 47 5.15 -0.37 -1.95
CA TYR A 47 4.98 0.83 -2.78
C TYR A 47 4.38 1.99 -1.96
N VAL A 48 3.31 1.73 -1.20
CA VAL A 48 2.68 2.73 -0.33
C VAL A 48 3.66 3.25 0.70
N SER A 49 4.41 2.36 1.34
CA SER A 49 5.48 2.71 2.29
C SER A 49 6.52 3.63 1.67
N TYR A 50 7.12 3.22 0.55
CA TYR A 50 8.23 3.95 -0.05
C TYR A 50 7.81 5.35 -0.52
N VAL A 51 6.67 5.46 -1.21
CA VAL A 51 6.16 6.77 -1.67
C VAL A 51 5.81 7.66 -0.48
N SER A 52 5.16 7.11 0.55
CA SER A 52 4.83 7.85 1.78
C SER A 52 6.09 8.34 2.50
N TYR A 53 7.14 7.49 2.58
CA TYR A 53 8.44 7.86 3.12
C TYR A 53 9.07 9.04 2.37
N LYS A 54 9.05 9.05 1.02
CA LYS A 54 9.58 10.18 0.24
C LYS A 54 8.79 11.47 0.50
N ILE A 55 7.48 11.38 0.68
CA ILE A 55 6.64 12.53 1.03
C ILE A 55 6.97 13.00 2.45
N ALA A 56 7.06 12.09 3.43
CA ALA A 56 7.42 12.40 4.81
C ALA A 56 8.78 13.09 4.90
N LYS A 57 9.78 12.62 4.13
CA LYS A 57 11.12 13.24 4.06
C LYS A 57 11.06 14.69 3.55
N ARG A 58 10.22 14.96 2.54
CA ARG A 58 10.03 16.32 2.01
C ARG A 58 9.27 17.24 2.96
N LEU A 59 8.33 16.69 3.73
CA LEU A 59 7.51 17.43 4.68
C LEU A 59 8.11 17.51 6.09
N ASN A 60 9.33 16.97 6.29
CA ASN A 60 10.00 16.87 7.58
C ASN A 60 9.12 16.20 8.66
N LEU A 61 8.44 15.12 8.28
CA LEU A 61 7.63 14.27 9.16
C LEU A 61 8.45 13.09 9.69
N ASN A 62 7.88 12.29 10.60
CA ASN A 62 8.55 11.10 11.12
C ASN A 62 8.68 10.01 10.04
N CYS A 63 9.81 10.03 9.34
CA CYS A 63 10.08 9.13 8.21
C CYS A 63 10.14 7.66 8.61
N ARG A 64 10.68 7.34 9.79
CA ARG A 64 10.77 5.97 10.29
C ARG A 64 9.39 5.39 10.52
N ALA A 65 8.55 6.12 11.25
CA ALA A 65 7.17 5.68 11.54
C ALA A 65 6.38 5.50 10.25
N VAL A 66 6.48 6.43 9.30
CA VAL A 66 5.78 6.35 8.00
C VAL A 66 6.26 5.16 7.17
N ALA A 67 7.57 4.94 7.07
CA ALA A 67 8.11 3.82 6.31
C ALA A 67 7.64 2.48 6.88
N ARG A 68 7.80 2.28 8.19
CA ARG A 68 7.46 1.02 8.85
C ARG A 68 5.96 0.75 8.87
N ALA A 69 5.17 1.72 9.35
CA ALA A 69 3.72 1.58 9.36
C ALA A 69 3.13 1.47 7.95
N GLY A 70 3.76 2.08 6.95
CA GLY A 70 3.37 1.93 5.54
C GLY A 70 3.56 0.49 5.03
N ILE A 71 4.59 -0.24 5.47
CA ILE A 71 4.74 -1.67 5.15
C ILE A 71 3.67 -2.49 5.85
N LEU A 72 3.34 -2.12 7.09
CA LEU A 72 2.51 -2.91 7.98
C LEU A 72 1.00 -2.59 7.87
N HIS A 73 0.60 -1.54 7.14
CA HIS A 73 -0.79 -1.06 7.12
C HIS A 73 -1.80 -2.14 6.69
N ASP A 74 -1.35 -3.02 5.80
CA ASP A 74 -2.09 -4.12 5.20
C ASP A 74 -1.55 -5.49 5.66
N PHE A 75 -0.91 -5.57 6.84
CA PHE A 75 -0.32 -6.81 7.35
C PHE A 75 -1.35 -7.79 7.93
N PHE A 76 -2.14 -8.40 7.06
CA PHE A 76 -3.09 -9.46 7.39
C PHE A 76 -3.07 -10.53 6.30
N HIS A 77 -3.40 -11.77 6.65
CA HIS A 77 -3.32 -12.90 5.72
C HIS A 77 -4.67 -13.27 5.12
N GLU A 78 -5.74 -12.83 5.77
CA GLU A 78 -7.07 -13.29 5.48
C GLU A 78 -7.58 -12.77 4.13
N GLY A 79 -8.36 -13.64 3.46
CA GLY A 79 -9.16 -13.28 2.30
C GLY A 79 -10.40 -12.47 2.67
N ARG A 80 -11.08 -11.91 1.67
CA ARG A 80 -12.32 -11.13 1.88
C ARG A 80 -13.44 -11.98 2.50
N GLU A 81 -13.56 -13.24 2.10
CA GLU A 81 -14.57 -14.17 2.61
C GLU A 81 -14.31 -14.55 4.07
N GLU A 82 -13.06 -14.81 4.43
CA GLU A 82 -12.63 -15.10 5.80
C GLU A 82 -12.91 -13.91 6.72
N ILE A 83 -12.56 -12.70 6.28
CA ILE A 83 -12.89 -11.47 7.03
C ILE A 83 -14.41 -11.30 7.20
N ALA A 84 -15.20 -11.60 6.18
CA ALA A 84 -16.65 -11.53 6.28
C ALA A 84 -17.22 -12.58 7.26
N ALA A 85 -16.63 -13.77 7.32
CA ALA A 85 -17.02 -14.85 8.22
C ALA A 85 -16.79 -14.50 9.71
N LEU A 86 -15.87 -13.58 10.01
CA LEU A 86 -15.66 -13.07 11.37
C LEU A 86 -16.90 -12.32 11.92
N LYS A 87 -17.77 -11.79 11.05
CA LYS A 87 -18.96 -11.00 11.42
C LYS A 87 -18.66 -9.81 12.34
N GLN A 88 -17.47 -9.22 12.22
CA GLN A 88 -16.99 -8.08 13.04
C GLN A 88 -17.05 -6.72 12.33
N GLY A 89 -17.70 -6.65 11.17
CA GLY A 89 -17.85 -5.44 10.37
C GLY A 89 -17.40 -5.63 8.92
N SER A 90 -17.29 -4.52 8.20
CA SER A 90 -16.79 -4.54 6.82
C SER A 90 -15.30 -4.85 6.78
N HIS A 91 -14.83 -5.33 5.63
CA HIS A 91 -13.42 -5.59 5.39
C HIS A 91 -12.53 -4.39 5.79
N ASN A 92 -12.90 -3.19 5.36
CA ASN A 92 -12.17 -1.95 5.63
C ASN A 92 -12.16 -1.55 7.12
N CYS A 93 -13.11 -2.05 7.91
CA CYS A 93 -13.15 -1.82 9.36
C CYS A 93 -12.32 -2.84 10.14
N VAL A 94 -12.23 -4.07 9.63
CA VAL A 94 -11.66 -5.22 10.34
C VAL A 94 -10.17 -5.38 10.03
N HIS A 95 -9.74 -5.31 8.76
CA HIS A 95 -8.35 -5.59 8.43
C HIS A 95 -7.34 -4.63 9.10
N PRO A 96 -7.63 -3.31 9.31
CA PRO A 96 -6.66 -2.45 9.99
C PRO A 96 -6.42 -2.89 11.43
N LYS A 97 -7.44 -3.48 12.08
CA LYS A 97 -7.33 -4.00 13.45
C LYS A 97 -6.52 -5.29 13.50
N ILE A 98 -6.65 -6.14 12.48
CA ILE A 98 -5.83 -7.35 12.34
C ILE A 98 -4.38 -6.95 12.04
N ALA A 99 -4.18 -5.99 11.15
CA ALA A 99 -2.87 -5.47 10.79
C ALA A 99 -2.11 -4.91 12.00
N VAL A 100 -2.77 -4.12 12.88
CA VAL A 100 -2.15 -3.69 14.14
C VAL A 100 -1.73 -4.87 15.01
N LYS A 101 -2.61 -5.87 15.20
CA LYS A 101 -2.30 -7.03 16.04
C LYS A 101 -1.12 -7.84 15.52
N ASN A 102 -1.07 -8.08 14.20
CA ASN A 102 0.03 -8.81 13.58
C ASN A 102 1.33 -8.02 13.66
N ALA A 103 1.26 -6.70 13.44
CA ALA A 103 2.41 -5.82 13.55
C ALA A 103 2.95 -5.75 14.99
N GLU A 104 2.10 -5.75 16.02
CA GLU A 104 2.50 -5.78 17.43
C GLU A 104 3.20 -7.10 17.84
N ILE A 105 2.93 -8.20 17.14
CA ILE A 105 3.65 -9.47 17.34
C ILE A 105 5.05 -9.39 16.70
N LEU A 106 5.14 -8.73 15.54
CA LEU A 106 6.38 -8.63 14.77
C LEU A 106 7.37 -7.59 15.32
N THR A 107 6.88 -6.44 15.80
CA THR A 107 7.72 -5.33 16.22
C THR A 107 7.02 -4.42 17.23
N GLU A 108 7.79 -3.67 18.01
CA GLU A 108 7.23 -2.63 18.89
C GLU A 108 6.70 -1.46 18.03
N LEU A 109 5.45 -1.05 18.30
CA LEU A 109 4.81 0.05 17.60
C LEU A 109 4.62 1.26 18.52
N SER A 110 5.04 2.42 18.04
CA SER A 110 4.66 3.70 18.62
C SER A 110 3.19 4.02 18.39
N GLU A 111 2.63 4.93 19.21
CA GLU A 111 1.25 5.42 19.03
C GLU A 111 1.00 6.02 17.65
N LEU A 112 2.03 6.62 17.05
CA LEU A 112 1.99 7.14 15.69
C LEU A 112 1.84 6.00 14.65
N GLU A 113 2.68 4.95 14.75
CA GLU A 113 2.62 3.80 13.84
C GLU A 113 1.28 3.07 13.97
N LYS A 114 0.78 2.89 15.20
CA LYS A 114 -0.55 2.30 15.43
C LYS A 114 -1.66 3.13 14.80
N ASP A 115 -1.62 4.46 14.92
CA ASP A 115 -2.63 5.34 14.31
C ASP A 115 -2.60 5.28 12.78
N ILE A 116 -1.40 5.23 12.18
CA ILE A 116 -1.23 5.06 10.73
C ILE A 116 -1.89 3.75 10.28
N ILE A 117 -1.50 2.62 10.88
CA ILE A 117 -1.99 1.29 10.50
C ILE A 117 -3.49 1.19 10.73
N LEU A 118 -3.98 1.58 11.91
CA LEU A 118 -5.40 1.43 12.26
C LEU A 118 -6.31 2.29 11.38
N LYS A 119 -5.87 3.50 11.01
CA LYS A 119 -6.75 4.52 10.44
C LYS A 119 -6.55 4.79 8.96
N HIS A 120 -5.66 4.06 8.29
CA HIS A 120 -5.42 4.26 6.87
C HIS A 120 -6.70 4.12 6.03
N MET A 121 -7.73 3.38 6.50
CA MET A 121 -9.01 3.24 5.80
C MET A 121 -10.06 4.33 6.07
N PHE A 122 -9.76 5.38 6.84
CA PHE A 122 -10.79 6.32 7.31
C PHE A 122 -11.60 7.01 6.19
N LEU A 123 -11.02 7.19 4.99
CA LEU A 123 -11.73 7.75 3.83
C LEU A 123 -12.79 6.82 3.25
N THR A 124 -12.78 5.55 3.62
CA THR A 124 -13.68 4.51 3.09
C THR A 124 -14.55 3.88 4.18
N THR A 125 -14.26 4.14 5.45
CA THR A 125 -15.05 3.66 6.59
C THR A 125 -14.87 4.59 7.79
N VAL A 126 -15.99 4.94 8.42
CA VAL A 126 -15.97 5.71 9.68
C VAL A 126 -15.55 4.87 10.89
N GLY A 127 -15.61 3.54 10.77
CA GLY A 127 -15.41 2.60 11.89
C GLY A 127 -13.98 2.54 12.46
N VAL A 128 -12.99 3.10 11.76
CA VAL A 128 -11.60 3.18 12.22
C VAL A 128 -11.26 4.52 12.91
N GLY A 129 -12.15 5.51 12.81
CA GLY A 129 -11.95 6.84 13.36
C GLY A 129 -11.06 7.75 12.51
N VAL A 130 -10.95 9.02 12.93
CA VAL A 130 -10.19 10.04 12.19
C VAL A 130 -8.70 9.98 12.56
N PRO A 131 -7.79 10.04 11.57
CA PRO A 131 -6.35 10.10 11.82
C PRO A 131 -5.94 11.25 12.75
N ARG A 132 -5.06 10.97 13.70
CA ARG A 132 -4.56 12.00 14.63
C ARG A 132 -3.33 12.73 14.11
N TYR A 133 -2.58 12.08 13.23
CA TYR A 133 -1.27 12.54 12.75
C TYR A 133 -1.29 12.85 11.26
N LYS A 134 -0.41 13.77 10.84
CA LYS A 134 -0.26 14.14 9.42
C LYS A 134 0.30 12.97 8.61
N GLU A 135 1.19 12.20 9.21
CA GLU A 135 1.75 10.97 8.71
C GLU A 135 0.66 9.93 8.36
N SER A 136 -0.32 9.76 9.24
CA SER A 136 -1.48 8.88 9.00
C SER A 136 -2.28 9.34 7.78
N MET A 137 -2.43 10.66 7.58
CA MET A 137 -3.06 11.22 6.38
C MET A 137 -2.21 10.97 5.11
N VAL A 138 -0.89 11.08 5.20
CA VAL A 138 0.02 10.79 4.08
C VAL A 138 -0.16 9.34 3.62
N VAL A 139 -0.03 8.38 4.54
CA VAL A 139 -0.16 6.95 4.20
C VAL A 139 -1.56 6.64 3.69
N THR A 140 -2.60 7.23 4.30
CA THR A 140 -3.97 7.12 3.77
C THR A 140 -4.02 7.56 2.31
N CYS A 141 -3.64 8.79 2.00
CA CYS A 141 -3.79 9.32 0.65
C CYS A 141 -3.00 8.52 -0.39
N VAL A 142 -1.79 8.08 -0.04
CA VAL A 142 -0.93 7.28 -0.92
C VAL A 142 -1.53 5.90 -1.18
N ASP A 143 -2.04 5.21 -0.16
CA ASP A 143 -2.74 3.92 -0.32
C ASP A 143 -3.92 4.05 -1.30
N LYS A 144 -4.80 5.03 -1.10
CA LYS A 144 -5.96 5.25 -1.99
C LYS A 144 -5.54 5.55 -3.43
N TYR A 145 -4.50 6.38 -3.60
CA TYR A 145 -3.94 6.65 -4.91
C TYR A 145 -3.40 5.39 -5.57
N CYS A 146 -2.66 4.58 -4.82
CA CYS A 146 -2.07 3.33 -5.29
C CYS A 146 -3.15 2.33 -5.71
N ALA A 147 -4.14 2.09 -4.84
CA ALA A 147 -5.29 1.23 -5.12
C ALA A 147 -6.04 1.63 -6.40
N ILE A 148 -6.32 2.93 -6.58
CA ILE A 148 -6.98 3.44 -7.79
C ILE A 148 -6.11 3.21 -9.02
N SER A 149 -4.80 3.49 -8.92
CA SER A 149 -3.85 3.30 -10.02
C SER A 149 -3.79 1.82 -10.44
N GLU A 150 -3.67 0.91 -9.48
CA GLU A 150 -3.62 -0.54 -9.71
C GLU A 150 -4.87 -1.04 -10.44
N ILE A 151 -6.06 -0.66 -9.97
CA ILE A 151 -7.33 -1.01 -10.60
C ILE A 151 -7.47 -0.41 -12.00
N SER A 152 -6.92 0.79 -12.24
CA SER A 152 -7.02 1.50 -13.52
C SER A 152 -6.09 0.95 -14.63
N THR A 153 -5.14 0.07 -14.27
CA THR A 153 -4.12 -0.49 -15.19
C THR A 153 -4.71 -1.05 -16.49
N PRO A 154 -5.80 -1.86 -16.48
CA PRO A 154 -6.38 -2.42 -17.71
C PRO A 154 -6.97 -1.35 -18.62
N VAL A 155 -7.58 -0.31 -18.04
CA VAL A 155 -8.16 0.81 -18.80
C VAL A 155 -7.05 1.61 -19.47
N ARG A 156 -5.95 1.86 -18.75
CA ARG A 156 -4.78 2.56 -19.27
C ARG A 156 -4.10 1.78 -20.41
N MET A 157 -4.00 0.45 -20.29
CA MET A 157 -3.46 -0.40 -21.35
C MET A 157 -4.34 -0.38 -22.60
N ARG A 158 -5.66 -0.56 -22.44
CA ARG A 158 -6.62 -0.48 -23.57
C ARG A 158 -6.64 0.88 -24.26
N LEU A 159 -6.55 1.96 -23.50
CA LEU A 159 -6.45 3.32 -24.05
C LEU A 159 -5.15 3.51 -24.84
N LYS A 160 -4.01 3.05 -24.32
CA LYS A 160 -2.72 3.12 -25.02
C LYS A 160 -2.73 2.34 -26.34
N GLU A 161 -3.31 1.13 -26.34
CA GLU A 161 -3.50 0.33 -27.56
C GLU A 161 -4.43 1.01 -28.57
N THR A 162 -5.51 1.63 -28.09
CA THR A 162 -6.48 2.32 -28.95
C THR A 162 -5.86 3.55 -29.59
N VAL A 163 -5.18 4.40 -28.80
CA VAL A 163 -4.45 5.57 -29.30
C VAL A 163 -3.34 5.15 -30.29
N SER A 164 -2.60 4.09 -29.99
CA SER A 164 -1.56 3.56 -30.90
C SER A 164 -2.16 3.07 -32.22
N ARG A 165 -3.30 2.36 -32.18
CA ARG A 165 -4.03 1.95 -33.39
C ARG A 165 -4.53 3.13 -34.22
N TRP A 166 -5.06 4.17 -33.57
CA TRP A 166 -5.54 5.38 -34.24
C TRP A 166 -4.37 6.15 -34.88
N GLY A 167 -3.24 6.28 -34.18
CA GLY A 167 -2.03 6.88 -34.72
C GLY A 167 -1.47 6.12 -35.93
N LEU A 168 -1.52 4.77 -35.90
CA LEU A 168 -1.14 3.96 -37.07
C LEU A 168 -2.10 4.19 -38.26
N LYS A 169 -3.42 4.21 -38.01
CA LYS A 169 -4.42 4.46 -39.07
C LYS A 169 -4.24 5.84 -39.70
N LEU A 170 -4.00 6.89 -38.90
CA LEU A 170 -3.75 8.24 -39.41
C LEU A 170 -2.47 8.32 -40.24
N ARG A 171 -1.42 7.57 -39.89
CA ARG A 171 -0.19 7.49 -40.70
C ARG A 171 -0.40 6.78 -42.04
N VAL A 172 -1.23 5.73 -42.07
CA VAL A 172 -1.57 5.02 -43.32
C VAL A 172 -2.46 5.85 -44.24
N VAL A 173 -3.35 6.68 -43.68
CA VAL A 173 -4.24 7.55 -44.48
C VAL A 173 -3.53 8.78 -45.05
N ASN A 174 -2.41 9.21 -44.45
CA ASN A 174 -1.64 10.38 -44.87
C ASN A 174 -0.31 10.02 -45.57
N ALA A 175 -0.13 8.77 -46.02
CA ALA A 175 1.01 8.29 -46.81
C ALA A 175 0.54 7.90 -48.21
#